data_AF-X1T7H0-F1
#
_entry.id   AF-X1T7H0-F1
#
_cell.length_a   1.000
_cell.length_b   1.000
_cell.length_c   1.000
_cell.angle_alpha   90.00
_cell.angle_beta   90.00
_cell.angle_gamma   90.00
#
_symmetry.space_group_name_H-M   'P 1'
#
loop_
_entity.id
_entity.type
_entity.pdbx_description
1 polymer ?
#
loop_
_entity_poly.entity_id
_entity_poly.type
_entity_poly.pdbx_seq_one_letter_code
_entity_poly.pdbx_strand_id
1 'polypeptide(L)'
;MAWILPVVAGVANIMEVVTFIQFIEEEAIQSAALGVFLSVRSKSYRGANLGITLLRGELIPHLKTINETVGWLAPYSKGCFADFVKASETNLEIYEDILFARKK
;
A
#
# COMPACT_ATOMS: atom_id res chain seq x y z
N MET A 1 -14.42 17.84 -32.84
CA MET A 1 -15.04 17.99 -31.51
C MET A 1 -15.79 16.74 -31.02
N ALA A 2 -16.60 16.05 -31.85
CA ALA A 2 -17.34 14.85 -31.41
C ALA A 2 -16.48 13.59 -31.15
N TRP A 3 -15.29 13.48 -31.76
CA TRP A 3 -14.38 12.33 -31.61
C TRP A 3 -13.42 12.47 -30.42
N ILE A 4 -13.32 13.66 -29.82
CA ILE A 4 -12.42 13.93 -28.68
C ILE A 4 -13.08 13.45 -27.37
N LEU A 5 -14.39 13.63 -27.23
CA LEU A 5 -15.17 13.17 -26.07
C LEU A 5 -15.05 11.67 -25.77
N PRO A 6 -15.24 10.74 -26.73
CA PRO A 6 -15.11 9.31 -26.46
C PRO A 6 -13.66 8.89 -26.15
N VAL A 7 -12.66 9.55 -26.74
CA VAL A 7 -11.25 9.29 -26.46
C VAL A 7 -10.89 9.76 -25.05
N VAL A 8 -11.36 10.94 -24.63
CA VAL A 8 -11.16 11.45 -23.26
C VAL A 8 -11.88 10.58 -22.23
N ALA A 9 -13.10 10.13 -22.52
CA ALA A 9 -13.84 9.20 -21.67
C ALA A 9 -13.14 7.83 -21.54
N GLY A 10 -12.55 7.32 -22.63
CA GLY A 10 -11.76 6.09 -22.61
C GLY A 10 -10.49 6.20 -21.77
N VAL A 11 -9.77 7.33 -21.86
CA VAL A 11 -8.59 7.60 -21.03
C VAL A 11 -8.97 7.75 -19.56
N ALA A 12 -10.09 8.42 -19.25
CA ALA A 12 -10.60 8.52 -17.89
C ALA A 12 -10.91 7.15 -17.26
N ASN A 13 -11.52 6.23 -18.01
CA ASN A 13 -11.77 4.86 -17.54
C ASN A 13 -10.49 4.09 -17.22
N ILE A 14 -9.43 4.25 -18.03
CA ILE A 14 -8.14 3.58 -17.77
C ILE A 14 -7.51 4.12 -16.48
N MET A 15 -7.55 5.45 -16.27
CA MET A 15 -7.08 6.07 -15.04
C MET A 15 -7.82 5.58 -13.81
N GLU A 16 -9.15 5.46 -13.92
CA GLU A 16 -10.01 5.00 -12.83
C GLU A 16 -9.71 3.53 -12.48
N VAL A 17 -9.57 2.65 -13.47
CA VAL A 17 -9.20 1.25 -13.25
C VAL A 17 -7.83 1.11 -12.59
N VAL A 18 -6.82 1.86 -13.05
CA VAL A 18 -5.48 1.85 -12.44
C VAL A 18 -5.54 2.32 -10.99
N THR A 19 -6.25 3.42 -10.74
CA THR A 19 -6.43 3.96 -9.38
C THR A 19 -7.15 2.95 -8.48
N PHE A 20 -8.15 2.25 -9.00
CA PHE A 20 -8.89 1.22 -8.26
C PHE A 20 -8.01 0.02 -7.89
N ILE A 21 -7.14 -0.44 -8.80
CA ILE A 21 -6.18 -1.52 -8.50
C ILE A 21 -5.22 -1.08 -7.38
N GLN A 22 -4.68 0.14 -7.47
CA GLN A 22 -3.79 0.69 -6.44
C GLN A 22 -4.51 0.84 -5.09
N PHE A 23 -5.80 1.20 -5.10
CA PHE A 23 -6.62 1.29 -3.89
C PHE A 23 -6.87 -0.09 -3.23
N ILE A 24 -7.08 -1.16 -4.01
CA ILE A 24 -7.22 -2.51 -3.45
C ILE A 24 -5.95 -2.93 -2.69
N GLU A 25 -4.79 -2.66 -3.27
CA GLU A 25 -3.49 -2.93 -2.64
C GLU A 25 -3.28 -2.08 -1.39
N GLU A 26 -3.70 -0.81 -1.42
CA GLU A 26 -3.70 0.07 -0.25
C GLU A 26 -4.50 -0.53 0.92
N GLU A 27 -5.75 -0.93 0.66
CA GLU A 27 -6.64 -1.55 1.66
C GLU A 27 -6.08 -2.89 2.19
N ALA A 28 -5.39 -3.67 1.35
CA ALA A 28 -4.72 -4.90 1.77
C ALA A 28 -3.56 -4.60 2.75
N ILE A 29 -2.76 -3.57 2.47
CA ILE A 29 -1.68 -3.11 3.37
C ILE A 29 -2.26 -2.61 4.70
N GLN A 30 -3.31 -1.78 4.67
CA GLN A 30 -3.96 -1.28 5.88
C GLN A 30 -4.55 -2.42 6.72
N SER A 31 -5.17 -3.41 6.09
CA SER A 31 -5.72 -4.60 6.75
C SER A 31 -4.63 -5.43 7.45
N ALA A 32 -3.51 -5.67 6.77
CA ALA A 32 -2.38 -6.38 7.34
C ALA A 32 -1.70 -5.59 8.47
N ALA A 33 -1.54 -4.27 8.31
CA ALA A 33 -0.97 -3.39 9.34
C ALA A 33 -1.83 -3.35 10.60
N LEU A 34 -3.17 -3.34 10.47
CA LEU A 34 -4.09 -3.47 11.59
C LEU A 34 -3.94 -4.82 12.30
N GLY A 35 -3.79 -5.92 11.54
CA GLY A 35 -3.52 -7.25 12.07
C GLY A 35 -2.22 -7.32 12.89
N VAL A 36 -1.15 -6.65 12.41
CA VAL A 36 0.11 -6.51 13.15
C VAL A 36 -0.12 -5.74 14.45
N PHE A 37 -0.79 -4.59 14.41
CA PHE A 37 -1.10 -3.79 15.60
C PHE A 37 -1.87 -4.59 16.67
N LEU A 38 -2.91 -5.32 16.28
CA LEU A 38 -3.68 -6.17 17.18
C LEU A 38 -2.83 -7.32 17.75
N SER A 39 -1.93 -7.89 16.94
CA SER A 39 -1.00 -8.94 17.39
C SER A 39 0.00 -8.41 18.42
N VAL A 40 0.56 -7.23 18.19
CA VAL A 40 1.45 -6.54 19.14
C VAL A 40 0.70 -6.25 20.45
N ARG A 41 -0.53 -5.72 20.37
CA ARG A 41 -1.36 -5.41 21.54
C ARG A 41 -1.73 -6.65 22.36
N SER A 42 -2.01 -7.77 21.69
CA SER A 42 -2.30 -9.05 22.33
C SER A 42 -1.05 -9.79 22.82
N LYS A 43 0.15 -9.20 22.69
CA LYS A 43 1.46 -9.82 23.00
C LYS A 43 1.73 -11.11 22.20
N SER A 44 1.07 -11.29 21.06
CA SER A 44 1.31 -12.38 20.13
C SER A 44 2.46 -12.02 19.17
N TYR A 45 3.69 -12.23 19.63
CA TYR A 45 4.90 -11.90 18.87
C TYR A 45 5.01 -12.69 17.56
N ARG A 46 4.52 -13.94 17.54
CA ARG A 46 4.48 -14.75 16.32
C ARG A 46 3.56 -14.13 15.26
N GLY A 47 2.36 -13.69 15.66
CA GLY A 47 1.40 -13.06 14.75
C GLY A 47 1.92 -11.74 14.20
N ALA A 48 2.54 -10.92 15.07
CA ALA A 48 3.13 -9.66 14.66
C ALA A 48 4.28 -9.86 13.65
N ASN A 49 5.18 -10.82 13.91
CA ASN A 49 6.30 -11.11 13.01
C ASN A 49 5.83 -11.63 11.64
N LEU A 50 4.80 -12.48 11.60
CA LEU A 50 4.19 -12.95 10.35
C LEU A 50 3.62 -11.79 9.53
N GLY A 51 2.86 -10.90 10.15
CA GLY A 51 2.27 -9.74 9.46
C GLY A 51 3.34 -8.74 8.97
N ILE A 52 4.40 -8.51 9.75
CA ILE A 52 5.54 -7.68 9.32
C ILE A 52 6.27 -8.31 8.13
N THR A 53 6.47 -9.63 8.15
CA THR A 53 7.12 -10.36 7.06
C THR A 53 6.30 -10.26 5.77
N LEU A 54 4.98 -10.40 5.86
CA LEU A 54 4.06 -10.26 4.73
C LEU A 54 4.07 -8.83 4.16
N LEU A 55 3.96 -7.82 5.03
CA LEU A 55 3.94 -6.42 4.63
C LEU A 55 5.25 -6.00 3.94
N ARG A 56 6.39 -6.35 4.51
CA ARG A 56 7.72 -5.98 3.99
C ARG A 56 8.11 -6.82 2.77
N GLY A 57 7.76 -8.10 2.75
CA GLY A 57 8.18 -9.05 1.72
C GLY A 57 7.35 -8.98 0.45
N GLU A 58 6.03 -8.76 0.56
CA GLU A 58 5.12 -8.88 -0.57
C GLU A 58 4.33 -7.59 -0.81
N LEU A 59 3.51 -7.14 0.15
CA LEU A 59 2.48 -6.12 -0.10
C LEU A 59 3.06 -4.74 -0.44
N ILE A 60 4.00 -4.21 0.36
CA ILE A 60 4.58 -2.89 0.12
C ILE A 60 5.39 -2.86 -1.18
N PRO A 61 6.29 -3.83 -1.47
CA PRO A 61 6.99 -3.90 -2.75
C PRO A 61 6.07 -4.04 -3.96
N HIS A 62 4.96 -4.78 -3.81
CA HIS A 62 3.99 -4.97 -4.88
C HIS A 62 3.28 -3.66 -5.24
N LEU A 63 2.77 -2.92 -4.25
CA LEU A 63 2.16 -1.60 -4.47
C LEU A 63 3.17 -0.62 -5.10
N LYS A 64 4.43 -0.63 -4.63
CA LYS A 64 5.49 0.21 -5.21
C LYS A 64 5.72 -0.12 -6.69
N THR A 65 5.82 -1.40 -7.03
CA THR A 65 6.00 -1.87 -8.41
C THR A 65 4.82 -1.46 -9.29
N ILE A 66 3.58 -1.60 -8.80
CA ILE A 66 2.37 -1.17 -9.52
C ILE A 66 2.40 0.35 -9.74
N ASN A 67 2.72 1.13 -8.71
CA ASN A 67 2.78 2.58 -8.83
C ASN A 67 3.86 3.08 -9.80
N GLU A 68 4.99 2.37 -9.89
CA GLU A 68 6.04 2.66 -10.86
C GLU A 68 5.66 2.25 -12.30
N THR A 69 5.05 1.07 -12.46
CA THR A 69 4.75 0.47 -13.78
C THR A 69 3.50 1.02 -14.46
N VAL A 70 2.42 1.24 -13.70
CA VAL A 70 1.13 1.70 -14.25
C VAL A 70 0.67 3.03 -13.68
N GLY A 71 1.26 3.53 -12.58
CA GLY A 71 0.88 4.82 -11.99
C GLY A 71 1.09 6.04 -12.89
N TRP A 72 1.91 5.93 -13.95
CA TRP A 72 2.01 6.98 -14.97
C TRP A 72 0.73 7.16 -15.80
N LEU A 73 -0.12 6.11 -15.87
CA LEU A 73 -1.42 6.19 -16.52
C LEU A 73 -2.37 7.08 -15.72
N ALA A 74 -2.29 7.07 -14.38
CA ALA A 74 -3.07 7.90 -13.46
C ALA A 74 -2.15 8.87 -12.68
N PRO A 75 -1.62 9.94 -13.32
CA PRO A 75 -0.60 10.80 -12.72
C PRO A 75 -1.09 11.54 -11.46
N TYR A 76 -2.40 11.76 -11.32
CA TYR A 76 -2.98 12.41 -10.14
C TYR A 76 -2.90 11.53 -8.88
N SER A 77 -2.98 10.20 -9.01
CA SER A 77 -2.95 9.27 -7.88
C SER A 77 -1.54 8.78 -7.56
N LYS A 78 -0.63 8.84 -8.53
CA LYS A 78 0.76 8.36 -8.39
C LYS A 78 1.48 8.94 -7.17
N GLY A 79 1.33 10.24 -6.92
CA GLY A 79 1.93 10.92 -5.78
C GLY A 79 1.36 10.42 -4.44
N CYS A 80 0.03 10.32 -4.35
CA CYS A 80 -0.65 9.84 -3.16
C CYS A 80 -0.20 8.43 -2.76
N PHE A 81 -0.10 7.51 -3.74
CA PHE A 81 0.37 6.14 -3.46
C PHE A 81 1.85 6.07 -3.10
N ALA A 82 2.69 6.98 -3.61
CA ALA A 82 4.08 7.06 -3.20
C ALA A 82 4.22 7.51 -1.73
N ASP A 83 3.44 8.52 -1.33
CA ASP A 83 3.38 8.97 0.06
C ASP A 83 2.80 7.89 0.98
N PHE A 84 1.80 7.13 0.52
CA PHE A 84 1.24 5.98 1.24
C PHE A 84 2.27 4.86 1.47
N VAL A 85 3.05 4.51 0.44
CA VAL A 85 4.14 3.51 0.57
C VAL A 85 5.13 3.97 1.64
N LYS A 86 5.55 5.23 1.59
CA LYS A 86 6.47 5.80 2.58
C LYS A 86 5.91 5.79 4.00
N ALA A 87 4.63 6.13 4.16
CA ALA A 87 3.94 6.07 5.44
C ALA A 87 3.86 4.62 5.97
N SER A 88 3.59 3.66 5.08
CA SER A 88 3.51 2.23 5.42
C SER A 88 4.85 1.66 5.83
N GLU A 89 5.94 2.02 5.14
CA GLU A 89 7.31 1.64 5.51
C GLU A 89 7.67 2.21 6.90
N THR A 90 7.37 3.48 7.14
CA THR A 90 7.61 4.13 8.44
C THR A 90 6.82 3.44 9.56
N ASN A 91 5.56 3.07 9.30
CA ASN A 91 4.73 2.36 10.29
C ASN A 91 5.30 0.98 10.62
N LEU A 92 5.89 0.31 9.62
CA LEU A 92 6.51 -1.00 9.78
C LEU A 92 7.79 -0.91 10.64
N GLU A 93 8.61 0.13 10.45
CA GLU A 93 9.74 0.42 11.34
C GLU A 93 9.29 0.64 12.78
N ILE A 94 8.20 1.39 13.00
CA ILE A 94 7.63 1.60 14.34
C ILE A 94 7.20 0.27 14.97
N TYR A 95 6.55 -0.62 14.21
CA TYR A 95 6.17 -1.94 14.73
C TYR A 95 7.37 -2.82 15.07
N GLU A 96 8.43 -2.78 14.26
CA GLU A 96 9.69 -3.47 14.55
C GLU A 96 10.33 -2.92 15.83
N ASP A 97 10.41 -1.60 15.97
CA ASP A 97 10.93 -0.96 17.19
C ASP A 97 10.12 -1.38 18.42
N ILE A 98 8.79 -1.40 18.37
CA ILE A 98 7.96 -1.85 19.50
C ILE A 98 8.24 -3.32 19.87
N LEU A 99 8.45 -4.18 18.87
CA LEU A 99 8.73 -5.60 19.09
C LEU A 99 10.13 -5.84 19.66
N PHE A 100 11.14 -5.11 19.18
CA PHE A 100 12.53 -5.33 19.53
C PHE A 100 13.04 -4.44 20.68
N ALA A 101 12.41 -3.28 20.95
CA ALA A 101 12.76 -2.42 22.08
C ALA A 101 12.53 -3.09 23.44
N ARG A 102 11.67 -4.12 23.52
CA ARG A 102 11.49 -4.95 24.72
C ARG A 102 12.64 -5.92 25.01
N LYS A 103 13.65 -6.05 24.14
CA LYS A 103 14.82 -6.91 24.38
C LYS A 103 15.95 -6.23 25.18
N LYS A 104 15.76 -5.02 25.71
CA LYS A 104 16.71 -4.38 26.65
C LYS A 104 16.20 -4.44 28.07
#